data_AF-A0A098G3M1-F1
#
_entry.id   AF-A0A098G3M1-F1
#
_cell.length_a   1.000
_cell.length_b   1.000
_cell.length_c   1.000
_cell.angle_alpha   90.00
_cell.angle_beta   90.00
_cell.angle_gamma   90.00
#
_symmetry.space_group_name_H-M   'P 1'
#
loop_
_entity.id
_entity.type
_entity.pdbx_description
1 polymer ?
#
loop_
_entity_poly.entity_id
_entity_poly.type
_entity_poly.pdbx_seq_one_letter_code
_entity_poly.pdbx_strand_id
1 'polypeptide(L)'
;MDAVTIRTVMALLLTISLELLAYCFFIKRKIPKKERWVWVVFIIGLNLFTNPMAHFFYYFLSSYILSGFSWIITEFLVLLIEALLIHLVMRVTIKNSIIYSLILNGTSIVLGEYVWWGVYLLY
;
A
#
# COMPACT_ATOMS: atom_id res chain seq x y z
N MET A 1 14.21 21.06 -2.54
CA MET A 1 13.24 20.12 -1.93
C MET A 1 13.57 20.02 -0.47
N ASP A 2 12.56 20.15 0.38
CA ASP A 2 12.77 20.11 1.82
C ASP A 2 12.96 18.66 2.30
N ALA A 3 13.63 18.48 3.43
CA ALA A 3 13.96 17.16 3.98
C ALA A 3 12.72 16.27 4.23
N VAL A 4 11.56 16.89 4.45
CA VAL A 4 10.26 16.19 4.58
C VAL A 4 9.81 15.62 3.25
N THR A 5 9.83 16.44 2.18
CA THR A 5 9.44 16.01 0.83
C THR A 5 10.31 14.87 0.33
N ILE A 6 11.61 14.92 0.58
CA ILE A 6 12.56 13.85 0.20
C ILE A 6 12.18 12.54 0.90
N ARG A 7 11.91 12.58 2.21
CA ARG A 7 11.49 11.38 2.97
C ARG A 7 10.18 10.80 2.47
N THR A 8 9.18 11.64 2.19
CA THR A 8 7.87 11.18 1.68
C THR A 8 8.00 10.52 0.31
N VAL A 9 8.80 11.09 -0.59
CA VAL A 9 9.06 10.50 -1.91
C VAL A 9 9.81 9.18 -1.80
N MET A 10 10.82 9.11 -0.93
CA MET A 10 11.56 7.86 -0.69
C MET A 10 10.65 6.77 -0.11
N ALA A 11 9.79 7.10 0.86
CA ALA A 11 8.84 6.17 1.43
C ALA A 11 7.87 5.64 0.38
N LEU A 12 7.28 6.53 -0.43
CA LEU A 12 6.39 6.15 -1.53
C LEU A 12 7.08 5.22 -2.54
N LEU A 13 8.31 5.55 -2.96
CA LEU A 13 9.07 4.71 -3.89
C LEU A 13 9.38 3.34 -3.29
N LEU A 14 9.70 3.29 -1.99
CA LEU A 14 9.92 2.04 -1.28
C LEU A 14 8.63 1.21 -1.25
N THR A 15 7.50 1.79 -0.86
CA THR A 15 6.19 1.13 -0.84
C THR A 15 5.84 0.55 -2.21
N ILE A 16 5.93 1.36 -3.26
CA ILE A 16 5.67 0.92 -4.65
C ILE A 16 6.60 -0.24 -5.03
N SER A 17 7.88 -0.15 -4.69
CA SER A 17 8.86 -1.19 -5.02
C SER A 17 8.55 -2.51 -4.31
N LEU A 18 8.19 -2.45 -3.02
CA LEU A 18 7.82 -3.62 -2.22
C LEU A 18 6.52 -4.26 -2.74
N GLU A 19 5.53 -3.47 -3.10
CA GLU A 19 4.28 -3.96 -3.66
C GLU A 19 4.46 -4.57 -5.05
N LEU A 20 5.32 -4.00 -5.88
CA LEU A 20 5.69 -4.59 -7.18
C LEU A 20 6.43 -5.92 -7.00
N LEU A 21 7.27 -6.05 -5.97
CA LEU A 21 7.90 -7.32 -5.62
C LEU A 21 6.86 -8.34 -5.16
N ALA A 22 5.95 -7.95 -4.26
CA ALA A 22 4.86 -8.82 -3.79
C ALA A 22 3.96 -9.27 -4.94
N TYR A 23 3.65 -8.36 -5.87
CA TYR A 23 2.98 -8.69 -7.11
C TYR A 23 3.76 -9.74 -7.92
N CYS A 24 5.06 -9.55 -8.11
CA CYS A 24 5.88 -10.48 -8.88
C CYS A 24 5.94 -11.89 -8.27
N PHE A 25 6.01 -12.00 -6.94
CA PHE A 25 6.11 -13.29 -6.26
C PHE A 25 4.76 -13.99 -6.09
N PHE A 26 3.72 -13.29 -5.64
CA PHE A 26 2.48 -13.90 -5.18
C PHE A 26 1.32 -13.80 -6.20
N ILE A 27 1.27 -12.71 -6.98
CA ILE A 27 0.08 -12.38 -7.78
C ILE A 27 0.31 -12.69 -9.27
N LYS A 28 1.44 -12.31 -9.85
CA LYS A 28 1.79 -12.37 -11.29
C LYS A 28 1.54 -13.74 -11.94
N ARG A 29 1.71 -14.83 -11.18
CA ARG A 29 1.48 -16.21 -11.65
C ARG A 29 0.01 -16.49 -11.95
N LYS A 30 -0.91 -15.81 -11.27
CA LYS A 30 -2.37 -15.98 -11.41
C LYS A 30 -2.97 -15.09 -12.51
N ILE A 31 -2.15 -14.25 -13.15
CA ILE A 31 -2.61 -13.20 -14.07
C ILE A 31 -2.24 -13.54 -15.53
N PRO A 32 -3.18 -13.39 -16.49
CA PRO A 32 -2.89 -13.53 -17.91
C PRO A 32 -1.72 -12.65 -18.35
N LYS A 33 -0.82 -13.19 -19.19
CA LYS A 33 0.39 -12.46 -19.64
C LYS A 33 0.08 -11.08 -20.22
N LYS A 34 -1.03 -10.95 -20.93
CA LYS A 34 -1.51 -9.70 -21.57
C LYS A 34 -1.89 -8.59 -20.59
N GLU A 35 -2.28 -8.93 -19.36
CA GLU A 35 -2.74 -7.97 -18.35
C GLU A 35 -1.64 -7.57 -17.36
N ARG A 36 -0.46 -8.19 -17.41
CA ARG A 36 0.61 -7.97 -16.42
C ARG A 36 1.08 -6.51 -16.37
N TRP A 37 1.19 -5.85 -17.51
CA TRP A 37 1.56 -4.44 -17.56
C TRP A 37 0.49 -3.53 -16.98
N VAL A 38 -0.80 -3.85 -17.22
CA VAL A 38 -1.93 -3.12 -16.63
C VAL A 38 -1.86 -3.21 -15.11
N TRP A 39 -1.54 -4.38 -14.57
CA TRP A 39 -1.34 -4.57 -13.13
C TRP A 39 -0.18 -3.74 -12.56
N VAL A 40 0.95 -3.66 -13.25
CA VAL A 40 2.09 -2.83 -12.82
C VAL A 40 1.69 -1.35 -12.75
N VAL A 41 1.07 -0.83 -13.82
CA VAL A 41 0.59 0.57 -13.86
C VAL A 41 -0.48 0.81 -12.79
N PHE A 42 -1.38 -0.14 -12.59
CA PHE A 42 -2.42 -0.08 -11.57
C PHE A 42 -1.82 -0.01 -10.16
N ILE A 43 -0.83 -0.84 -9.81
CA ILE A 43 -0.18 -0.81 -8.48
C ILE A 43 0.48 0.55 -8.22
N ILE A 44 1.19 1.09 -9.22
CA ILE A 44 1.81 2.42 -9.10
C ILE A 44 0.73 3.50 -8.87
N GLY A 45 -0.34 3.48 -9.69
CA GLY A 45 -1.45 4.43 -9.57
C GLY A 45 -2.21 4.30 -8.25
N LEU A 46 -2.41 3.06 -7.77
CA LEU A 46 -3.05 2.75 -6.51
C LEU A 46 -2.29 3.42 -5.36
N ASN A 47 -0.97 3.20 -5.27
CA ASN A 47 -0.12 3.77 -4.24
C ASN A 47 -0.04 5.31 -4.27
N LEU A 48 -0.07 5.90 -5.46
CA LEU A 48 -0.10 7.36 -5.62
C LEU A 48 -1.39 7.96 -5.08
N PHE A 49 -2.48 7.20 -5.08
CA PHE A 49 -3.77 7.62 -4.55
C PHE A 49 -3.94 7.28 -3.07
N THR A 50 -3.59 6.06 -2.65
CA THR A 50 -3.88 5.55 -1.31
C THR A 50 -2.92 6.08 -0.26
N ASN A 51 -1.65 6.37 -0.57
CA ASN A 51 -0.72 6.94 0.42
C ASN A 51 -1.12 8.35 0.89
N PRO A 52 -1.43 9.33 0.00
CA PRO A 52 -1.93 10.64 0.44
C PRO A 52 -3.27 10.53 1.20
N MET A 53 -4.13 9.60 0.78
CA MET A 53 -5.42 9.36 1.41
C MET A 53 -5.27 8.78 2.82
N ALA A 54 -4.35 7.84 3.02
CA ALA A 54 -3.99 7.29 4.32
C ALA A 54 -3.52 8.40 5.27
N HIS A 55 -2.67 9.31 4.79
CA HIS A 55 -2.21 10.45 5.57
C HIS A 55 -3.39 11.35 5.97
N PHE A 56 -4.31 11.66 5.04
CA PHE A 56 -5.49 12.46 5.37
C PHE A 56 -6.37 11.77 6.42
N PHE A 57 -6.63 10.47 6.28
CA PHE A 57 -7.41 9.71 7.25
C PHE A 57 -6.75 9.64 8.61
N TYR A 58 -5.45 9.40 8.67
CA TYR A 58 -4.71 9.36 9.92
C TYR A 58 -4.81 10.68 10.69
N TYR A 59 -4.57 11.82 10.02
CA TYR A 59 -4.67 13.13 10.65
C TYR A 59 -6.09 13.43 11.13
N PHE A 60 -7.10 13.08 10.33
CA PHE A 60 -8.49 13.23 10.73
C PHE A 60 -8.80 12.35 11.96
N LEU A 61 -8.53 11.05 11.91
CA LEU A 61 -8.79 10.13 13.02
C LEU A 61 -8.04 10.48 14.30
N SER A 62 -6.77 10.86 14.18
CA SER A 62 -5.93 11.28 15.31
C SER A 62 -6.43 12.56 15.97
N SER A 63 -7.09 13.44 15.21
CA SER A 63 -7.63 14.70 15.74
C SER A 63 -8.97 14.54 16.46
N TYR A 64 -9.75 13.51 16.10
CA TYR A 64 -11.15 13.41 16.55
C TYR A 64 -11.47 12.23 17.47
N ILE A 65 -10.86 11.05 17.31
CA ILE A 65 -11.50 9.82 17.82
C ILE A 65 -10.69 9.04 18.86
N LEU A 66 -9.39 8.76 18.68
CA LEU A 66 -8.58 8.06 19.70
C LEU A 66 -7.17 7.91 19.13
N SER A 67 -6.17 8.62 19.69
CA SER A 67 -4.80 8.62 19.16
C SER A 67 -4.20 7.21 19.05
N GLY A 68 -4.55 6.30 19.98
CA GLY A 68 -4.01 4.93 20.02
C GLY A 68 -4.49 3.97 18.92
N PHE A 69 -5.68 4.16 18.35
CA PHE A 69 -6.25 3.26 17.33
C PHE A 69 -6.32 3.88 15.93
N SER A 70 -6.03 5.17 15.81
CA SER A 70 -6.07 5.93 14.56
C SER A 70 -5.30 5.25 13.41
N TRP A 71 -4.12 4.69 13.71
CA TRP A 71 -3.32 3.96 12.73
C TRP A 71 -4.00 2.67 12.25
N ILE A 72 -4.46 1.81 13.15
CA ILE A 72 -5.13 0.53 12.80
C ILE A 72 -6.37 0.78 11.94
N ILE A 73 -7.16 1.79 12.29
CA ILE A 73 -8.37 2.16 11.54
C ILE A 73 -8.00 2.70 10.15
N THR A 74 -6.92 3.48 10.05
CA THR A 74 -6.42 4.00 8.77
C THR A 74 -6.01 2.86 7.85
N GLU A 75 -5.21 1.91 8.33
CA GLU A 75 -4.77 0.76 7.52
C GLU A 75 -5.95 -0.10 7.06
N PHE A 76 -6.93 -0.33 7.94
CA PHE A 76 -8.13 -1.08 7.58
C PHE A 76 -8.95 -0.38 6.48
N LEU A 77 -9.11 0.95 6.58
CA LEU A 77 -9.79 1.73 5.56
C LEU A 77 -9.06 1.69 4.22
N VAL A 78 -7.74 1.84 4.24
CA VAL A 78 -6.90 1.79 3.04
C VAL A 78 -7.03 0.42 2.37
N LEU A 79 -6.91 -0.67 3.13
CA LEU A 79 -7.06 -2.03 2.62
C LEU A 79 -8.42 -2.25 1.94
N LEU A 80 -9.51 -1.78 2.56
CA LEU A 80 -10.85 -1.87 1.98
C LEU A 80 -10.99 -1.09 0.67
N ILE A 81 -10.44 0.13 0.62
CA ILE A 81 -10.46 0.96 -0.58
C ILE A 81 -9.64 0.31 -1.70
N GLU A 82 -8.46 -0.22 -1.38
CA GLU A 82 -7.61 -0.93 -2.34
C GLU A 82 -8.30 -2.18 -2.88
N ALA A 83 -8.94 -2.97 -2.01
CA ALA A 83 -9.70 -4.14 -2.42
C ALA A 83 -10.85 -3.74 -3.36
N LEU A 84 -11.57 -2.66 -3.05
CA LEU A 84 -12.65 -2.15 -3.89
C LEU A 84 -12.13 -1.66 -5.26
N LEU A 85 -11.01 -0.94 -5.29
CA LEU A 85 -10.38 -0.48 -6.53
C LEU A 85 -9.88 -1.66 -7.38
N ILE A 86 -9.26 -2.67 -6.76
CA ILE A 86 -8.84 -3.90 -7.43
C ILE A 86 -10.06 -4.62 -8.03
N HIS A 87 -11.16 -4.73 -7.28
CA HIS A 87 -12.39 -5.36 -7.75
C HIS A 87 -12.99 -4.63 -8.96
N LEU A 88 -13.11 -3.29 -8.88
CA LEU A 88 -13.75 -2.48 -9.92
C LEU A 88 -12.91 -2.37 -11.20
N VAL A 89 -11.61 -2.07 -11.05
CA VAL A 89 -10.71 -1.78 -12.17
C VAL A 89 -10.21 -3.08 -12.80
N MET A 90 -9.74 -4.02 -11.98
CA MET A 90 -9.15 -5.27 -12.48
C MET A 90 -10.19 -6.38 -12.68
N ARG A 91 -11.47 -6.12 -12.36
CA ARG A 91 -12.61 -7.04 -12.55
C ARG A 91 -12.39 -8.43 -11.94
N VAL A 92 -11.57 -8.51 -10.90
CA VAL A 92 -11.34 -9.75 -10.14
C VAL A 92 -12.42 -9.94 -9.10
N THR A 93 -12.68 -11.19 -8.69
CA THR A 93 -13.69 -11.48 -7.65
C THR A 93 -13.39 -10.77 -6.33
N ILE A 94 -14.42 -10.42 -5.57
CA ILE A 94 -14.29 -9.72 -4.27
C ILE A 94 -13.30 -10.45 -3.35
N LYS A 95 -13.42 -11.77 -3.25
CA LYS A 95 -12.49 -12.61 -2.47
C LYS A 95 -11.03 -12.41 -2.90
N ASN A 96 -10.76 -12.43 -4.21
CA ASN A 96 -9.40 -12.25 -4.71
C ASN A 96 -8.92 -10.80 -4.51
N SER A 97 -9.81 -9.82 -4.64
CA SER A 97 -9.46 -8.41 -4.45
C SER A 97 -9.01 -8.10 -3.01
N ILE A 98 -9.68 -8.70 -2.01
CA ILE A 98 -9.29 -8.58 -0.60
C ILE A 98 -7.94 -9.26 -0.36
N ILE A 99 -7.75 -10.46 -0.91
CA ILE A 99 -6.47 -11.19 -0.79
C ILE A 99 -5.33 -10.40 -1.45
N TYR A 100 -5.55 -9.82 -2.63
CA TYR A 100 -4.52 -9.04 -3.31
C TYR A 100 -4.21 -7.73 -2.59
N SER A 101 -5.22 -7.03 -2.08
CA SER A 101 -5.04 -5.86 -1.21
C SER A 101 -4.21 -6.21 0.03
N LEU A 102 -4.59 -7.27 0.75
CA LEU A 102 -3.84 -7.78 1.90
C LEU A 102 -2.38 -8.13 1.57
N ILE A 103 -2.14 -8.75 0.42
CA ILE A 103 -0.77 -9.11 0.00
C ILE A 103 0.03 -7.86 -0.30
N LEU A 104 -0.49 -6.95 -1.12
CA LEU A 104 0.21 -5.74 -1.53
C LEU A 104 0.51 -4.88 -0.29
N ASN A 105 -0.54 -4.47 0.41
CA ASN A 105 -0.45 -3.58 1.57
C ASN A 105 0.27 -4.24 2.77
N GLY A 106 -0.02 -5.51 3.05
CA GLY A 106 0.62 -6.23 4.14
C GLY A 106 2.13 -6.42 3.92
N THR A 107 2.58 -6.63 2.68
CA THR A 107 4.03 -6.71 2.41
C THR A 107 4.73 -5.36 2.55
N SER A 108 4.10 -4.26 2.16
CA SER A 108 4.70 -2.93 2.27
C SER A 108 4.76 -2.45 3.72
N ILE A 109 3.75 -2.74 4.55
CA ILE A 109 3.78 -2.46 5.99
C ILE A 109 4.87 -3.29 6.67
N VAL A 110 4.83 -4.62 6.53
CA VAL A 110 5.76 -5.51 7.25
C VAL A 110 7.21 -5.22 6.84
N LEU A 111 7.50 -5.18 5.53
CA LEU A 111 8.86 -4.92 5.06
C LEU A 111 9.28 -3.47 5.28
N GLY A 112 8.34 -2.51 5.23
CA GLY A 112 8.59 -1.12 5.56
C GLY A 112 9.01 -0.94 7.02
N GLU A 113 8.31 -1.58 7.95
CA GLU A 113 8.67 -1.60 9.38
C GLU A 113 10.03 -2.28 9.61
N TYR A 114 10.29 -3.43 8.98
CA TYR A 114 11.58 -4.12 9.07
C TYR A 114 12.75 -3.27 8.58
N VAL A 115 12.58 -2.56 7.45
CA VAL A 115 13.62 -1.66 6.91
C VAL A 115 13.86 -0.49 7.86
N TRP A 116 12.80 0.10 8.42
CA TRP A 116 12.94 1.20 9.39
C TRP A 116 13.59 0.76 10.70
N TRP A 117 13.22 -0.40 11.23
CA TRP A 117 13.87 -0.99 12.41
C TRP A 117 15.33 -1.35 12.17
N GLY A 118 15.65 -1.90 10.99
CA GLY A 118 17.03 -2.19 10.59
C GLY A 118 17.90 -0.93 10.50
N VAL A 119 17.34 0.18 10.00
CA VAL A 119 18.03 1.48 9.96
C VAL A 119 18.24 2.04 11.37
N TYR A 120 17.27 1.86 12.27
CA TYR A 120 17.41 2.26 13.69
C TYR A 120 18.45 1.45 14.46
N LEU A 121 18.71 0.20 14.09
CA LEU A 121 19.74 -0.65 14.70
C LEU A 121 21.16 -0.39 14.17
N LEU A 122 21.28 0.30 13.03
CA LEU A 122 22.55 0.65 12.41
C LEU A 122 23.06 2.06 12.81
N TYR A 123 22.29 2.76 13.65
CA TYR A 123 22.63 4.05 14.28
C TYR A 123 22.58 3.94 15.80
#